data_AF-A0A9D1KJ98-F1
#
_entry.id   AF-A0A9D1KJ98-F1
#
_cell.length_a   1.000
_cell.length_b   1.000
_cell.length_c   1.000
_cell.angle_alpha   90.00
_cell.angle_beta   90.00
_cell.angle_gamma   90.00
#
_symmetry.space_group_name_H-M   'P 1'
#
loop_
_entity.id
_entity.type
_entity.pdbx_description
1 polymer ?
#
loop_
_entity_poly.entity_id
_entity_poly.type
_entity_poly.pdbx_seq_one_letter_code
_entity_poly.pdbx_strand_id
1 'polypeptide(L)'
;MMTKLTSLVSDLLNLRVEIFLQDSLTLAMRDLDFIIFDMPNATSESTYFPYQAILHYKAMLRPNGAIIGIVGNDFFDHDDDQSFKKALLEDCSIIGLVELPDAMFVSKPKTIVVISKEKRDKKNCFMVKLPSFTDVKDFNESLLRIEAWFEKIIEVRKNNNGKNYGSKRR
;
A
#
# COMPACT_ATOMS: atom_id res chain seq x y z
N MET A 1 27.76 -3.60 4.35
CA MET A 1 28.18 -2.70 5.46
C MET A 1 26.96 -2.10 6.17
N MET A 2 26.00 -1.51 5.43
CA MET A 2 24.80 -0.90 6.01
C MET A 2 23.92 -1.84 6.82
N THR A 3 23.63 -3.06 6.34
CA THR A 3 22.77 -4.01 7.08
C THR A 3 23.32 -4.38 8.46
N LYS A 4 24.64 -4.53 8.59
CA LYS A 4 25.30 -4.78 9.87
C LYS A 4 25.16 -3.60 10.83
N LEU A 5 25.34 -2.37 10.32
CA LEU A 5 25.23 -1.17 11.13
C LEU A 5 23.79 -0.97 11.61
N THR A 6 22.80 -1.14 10.72
CA THR A 6 21.39 -1.05 11.09
C THR A 6 21.00 -2.14 12.10
N SER A 7 21.48 -3.38 11.94
CA SER A 7 21.24 -4.45 12.93
C SER A 7 21.80 -4.08 14.30
N LEU A 8 23.03 -3.58 14.38
CA LEU A 8 23.64 -3.18 15.65
C LEU A 8 22.87 -2.02 16.31
N VAL A 9 22.38 -1.07 15.52
CA VAL A 9 21.54 0.03 16.02
C VAL A 9 20.18 -0.48 16.49
N SER A 10 19.55 -1.40 15.76
CA SER A 10 18.29 -2.04 16.17
C SER A 10 18.44 -2.80 17.48
N ASP A 11 19.53 -3.56 17.63
CA ASP A 11 19.84 -4.29 18.86
C ASP A 11 20.05 -3.33 20.05
N LEU A 12 20.80 -2.25 19.84
CA LEU A 12 21.02 -1.21 20.84
C LEU A 12 19.71 -0.55 21.29
N LEU A 13 18.79 -0.32 20.35
CA LEU A 13 17.46 0.26 20.61
C LEU A 13 16.43 -0.78 21.06
N ASN A 14 16.83 -2.05 21.19
CA ASN A 14 15.96 -3.17 21.54
C ASN A 14 14.75 -3.33 20.60
N LEU A 15 14.94 -2.97 19.33
CA LEU A 15 13.94 -3.11 18.26
C LEU A 15 14.04 -4.51 17.65
N ARG A 16 12.91 -5.21 17.59
CA ARG A 16 12.82 -6.50 16.89
C ARG A 16 12.65 -6.26 15.39
N VAL A 17 13.77 -6.18 14.68
CA VAL A 17 13.81 -5.95 13.23
C VAL A 17 14.69 -7.00 12.57
N GLU A 18 14.20 -7.60 11.50
CA GLU A 18 14.99 -8.48 10.62
C GLU A 18 15.36 -7.73 9.35
N ILE A 19 16.64 -7.77 8.97
CA ILE A 19 17.18 -7.01 7.84
C ILE A 19 17.77 -7.97 6.83
N PHE A 20 17.28 -7.90 5.60
CA PHE A 20 17.70 -8.77 4.51
C PHE A 20 18.55 -7.99 3.49
N LEU A 21 19.64 -8.58 3.02
CA LEU A 21 20.42 -8.08 1.89
C LEU A 21 20.30 -9.07 0.73
N GLN A 22 19.24 -8.90 -0.05
CA GLN A 22 18.95 -9.74 -1.21
C GLN A 22 18.09 -8.99 -2.21
N ASP A 23 17.87 -9.57 -3.39
CA ASP A 23 16.88 -9.08 -4.33
C ASP A 23 15.48 -9.19 -3.71
N SER A 24 14.75 -8.08 -3.71
CA SER A 24 13.41 -8.02 -3.12
C SER A 24 12.41 -8.93 -3.83
N LEU A 25 12.61 -9.23 -5.12
CA LEU A 25 11.79 -10.19 -5.87
C LEU A 25 12.11 -11.66 -5.53
N THR A 26 13.18 -11.92 -4.77
CA THR A 26 13.52 -13.26 -4.27
C THR A 26 13.11 -13.47 -2.82
N LEU A 27 12.73 -12.40 -2.11
CA LEU A 27 12.20 -12.48 -0.76
C LEU A 27 10.97 -13.38 -0.75
N ALA A 28 10.87 -14.28 0.24
CA ALA A 28 9.74 -15.19 0.37
C ALA A 28 9.30 -15.24 1.84
N MET A 29 8.36 -14.37 2.20
CA MET A 29 7.72 -14.36 3.52
C MET A 29 6.25 -14.75 3.41
N ARG A 30 5.62 -15.07 4.54
CA ARG A 30 4.20 -15.43 4.60
C ARG A 30 3.53 -14.76 5.78
N ASP A 31 2.21 -14.71 5.71
CA ASP A 31 1.31 -14.25 6.77
C ASP A 31 1.55 -12.81 7.24
N LEU A 32 2.05 -11.96 6.34
CA LEU A 32 2.27 -10.55 6.65
C LEU A 32 0.95 -9.79 6.76
N ASP A 33 0.81 -8.99 7.81
CA ASP A 33 -0.29 -8.05 8.02
C ASP A 33 -0.27 -6.90 7.00
N PHE A 34 0.88 -6.24 6.90
CA PHE A 34 1.06 -5.04 6.10
C PHE A 34 2.43 -5.07 5.42
N ILE A 35 2.47 -4.52 4.21
CA ILE A 35 3.72 -4.26 3.48
C ILE A 35 3.73 -2.77 3.13
N ILE A 36 4.84 -2.11 3.47
CA ILE A 36 5.03 -0.67 3.21
C ILE A 36 6.27 -0.50 2.36
N PHE A 37 6.19 0.30 1.31
CA PHE A 37 7.34 0.61 0.48
C PHE A 37 7.25 1.99 -0.18
N ASP A 38 8.42 2.52 -0.55
CA ASP A 38 8.56 3.60 -1.52
C ASP A 38 9.26 3.02 -2.76
N MET A 39 8.55 2.90 -3.87
CA MET A 39 9.11 2.29 -5.08
C MET A 39 9.91 3.30 -5.90
N PRO A 40 11.07 2.89 -6.44
CA PRO A 40 11.72 3.66 -7.48
C PRO A 40 10.84 3.63 -8.74
N ASN A 41 10.79 4.74 -9.47
CA ASN A 41 10.21 4.78 -10.80
C ASN A 41 11.25 4.23 -11.80
N ALA A 42 11.45 2.91 -11.75
CA ALA A 42 12.46 2.19 -12.53
C ALA A 42 11.82 1.17 -13.48
N THR A 43 12.38 1.06 -14.68
CA THR A 43 12.09 0.00 -15.65
C THR A 43 13.19 -1.04 -15.57
N SER A 44 12.85 -2.30 -15.34
CA SER A 44 13.78 -3.43 -15.40
C SER A 44 13.45 -4.27 -16.62
N GLU A 45 14.43 -4.53 -17.49
CA GLU A 45 14.33 -5.52 -18.58
C GLU A 45 12.95 -5.53 -19.28
N SER A 46 12.55 -4.38 -19.84
CA SER A 46 11.28 -4.16 -20.56
C SER A 46 9.97 -4.22 -19.74
N THR A 47 10.03 -4.39 -18.42
CA THR A 47 8.84 -4.39 -17.55
C THR A 47 8.93 -3.30 -16.47
N TYR A 48 7.79 -2.72 -16.11
CA TYR A 48 7.71 -1.74 -15.03
C TYR A 48 7.90 -2.40 -13.66
N PHE A 49 9.00 -2.08 -12.97
CA PHE A 49 9.38 -2.75 -11.72
C PHE A 49 8.32 -2.66 -10.61
N PRO A 50 7.63 -1.52 -10.39
CA PRO A 50 6.58 -1.44 -9.38
C PRO A 50 5.45 -2.47 -9.55
N TYR A 51 5.10 -2.83 -10.78
CA TYR A 51 4.09 -3.87 -11.03
C TYR A 51 4.57 -5.25 -10.59
N GLN A 52 5.80 -5.61 -10.96
CA GLN A 52 6.40 -6.89 -10.55
C GLN A 52 6.50 -6.98 -9.02
N ALA A 53 6.97 -5.91 -8.38
CA ALA A 53 7.10 -5.85 -6.93
C ALA A 53 5.75 -6.03 -6.22
N ILE A 54 4.70 -5.32 -6.66
CA ILE A 54 3.36 -5.44 -6.06
C ILE A 54 2.80 -6.85 -6.22
N LEU A 55 2.91 -7.45 -7.41
CA LEU A 55 2.41 -8.81 -7.67
C LEU A 55 3.18 -9.87 -6.87
N HIS A 56 4.48 -9.66 -6.65
CA HIS A 56 5.29 -10.52 -5.80
C HIS A 56 4.91 -10.39 -4.31
N TYR A 57 4.84 -9.17 -3.80
CA TYR A 57 4.54 -8.90 -2.39
C TYR A 57 3.12 -9.29 -1.99
N LYS A 58 2.12 -9.17 -2.88
CA LYS A 58 0.75 -9.59 -2.54
C LYS A 58 0.69 -11.08 -2.18
N ALA A 59 1.58 -11.93 -2.70
CA ALA A 59 1.62 -13.34 -2.36
C ALA A 59 1.98 -13.58 -0.88
N MET A 60 2.76 -12.68 -0.27
CA MET A 60 3.24 -12.79 1.12
C MET A 60 2.22 -12.31 2.15
N LEU A 61 1.23 -11.52 1.72
CA LEU A 61 0.18 -11.03 2.60
C LEU A 61 -0.76 -12.15 3.06
N ARG A 62 -1.20 -12.07 4.31
CA ARG A 62 -2.33 -12.87 4.80
C ARG A 62 -3.67 -12.35 4.22
N PRO A 63 -4.76 -13.13 4.27
CA PRO A 63 -6.10 -12.63 3.95
C PRO A 63 -6.45 -11.39 4.78
N ASN A 64 -7.02 -10.36 4.15
CA ASN A 64 -7.29 -9.04 4.74
C ASN A 64 -6.05 -8.19 5.06
N GLY A 65 -4.85 -8.64 4.66
CA GLY A 65 -3.64 -7.81 4.73
C GLY A 65 -3.70 -6.63 3.76
N ALA A 66 -2.73 -5.73 3.83
CA ALA A 66 -2.68 -4.57 2.93
C ALA A 66 -1.26 -4.17 2.52
N ILE A 67 -1.17 -3.55 1.36
CA ILE A 67 0.03 -2.89 0.86
C ILE A 67 -0.21 -1.40 0.87
N ILE A 68 0.75 -0.64 1.39
CA ILE A 68 0.80 0.82 1.29
C ILE A 68 2.09 1.16 0.55
N GLY A 69 1.94 1.62 -0.69
CA GLY A 69 3.07 1.88 -1.57
C GLY A 69 3.10 3.32 -2.02
N ILE A 70 4.27 3.96 -2.00
CA ILE A 70 4.50 5.21 -2.72
C ILE A 70 5.00 4.86 -4.12
N VAL A 71 4.30 5.38 -5.14
CA VAL A 71 4.61 5.15 -6.57
C VAL A 71 4.61 6.47 -7.32
N GLY A 72 5.13 6.50 -8.54
CA GLY A 72 5.03 7.68 -9.41
C GLY A 72 3.57 7.98 -9.81
N ASN A 73 3.24 9.23 -10.10
CA ASN A 73 1.89 9.56 -10.60
C ASN A 73 1.58 8.90 -11.96
N ASP A 74 2.62 8.61 -12.75
CA ASP A 74 2.55 7.85 -13.99
C ASP A 74 2.32 6.34 -13.76
N PHE A 75 2.19 5.88 -12.51
CA PHE A 75 2.09 4.46 -12.18
C PHE A 75 0.97 3.74 -12.92
N PHE A 76 -0.16 4.38 -13.23
CA PHE A 76 -1.26 3.73 -13.95
C PHE A 76 -1.14 3.81 -15.48
N ASP A 77 -0.21 4.63 -15.98
CA ASP A 77 -0.03 4.87 -17.40
C ASP A 77 0.83 3.78 -18.07
N HIS A 78 1.56 2.98 -17.28
CA HIS A 78 2.42 1.90 -17.78
C HIS A 78 1.67 0.57 -18.02
N ASP A 79 0.36 0.46 -17.72
CA ASP A 79 -0.46 -0.77 -17.86
C ASP A 79 -1.33 -0.75 -19.12
N ASP A 80 -0.70 -0.58 -20.29
CA ASP A 80 -1.38 -0.45 -21.59
C ASP A 80 -2.36 -1.60 -21.90
N ASP A 81 -2.00 -2.84 -21.53
CA ASP A 81 -2.76 -4.06 -21.81
C ASP A 81 -3.71 -4.48 -20.66
N GLN A 82 -3.73 -3.70 -19.58
CA GLN A 82 -4.43 -3.99 -18.33
C GLN A 82 -4.04 -5.32 -17.67
N SER A 83 -2.89 -5.90 -18.02
CA SER A 83 -2.43 -7.19 -17.49
C SER A 83 -2.16 -7.09 -15.99
N PHE A 84 -1.51 -6.02 -15.54
CA PHE A 84 -1.21 -5.80 -14.13
C PHE A 84 -2.51 -5.64 -13.34
N LYS A 85 -3.42 -4.79 -13.82
CA LYS A 85 -4.71 -4.57 -13.15
C LYS A 85 -5.55 -5.84 -13.06
N LYS A 86 -5.58 -6.66 -14.10
CA LYS A 86 -6.28 -7.96 -14.07
C LYS A 86 -5.67 -8.88 -13.02
N ALA A 87 -4.35 -9.08 -13.06
CA ALA A 87 -3.63 -9.92 -12.11
C ALA A 87 -3.77 -9.42 -10.66
N LEU A 88 -3.79 -8.12 -10.43
CA LEU A 88 -3.97 -7.54 -9.10
C LEU A 88 -5.40 -7.77 -8.57
N LEU A 89 -6.42 -7.52 -9.40
CA LEU A 89 -7.83 -7.58 -8.99
C LEU A 89 -8.39 -9.02 -8.87
N GLU A 90 -7.58 -10.04 -9.17
CA GLU A 90 -7.92 -11.45 -8.97
C GLU A 90 -8.15 -11.82 -7.50
N ASP A 91 -7.48 -11.15 -6.57
CA ASP A 91 -7.54 -11.43 -5.13
C ASP A 91 -7.37 -10.17 -4.26
N CYS A 92 -6.98 -9.05 -4.85
CA CYS A 92 -6.83 -7.77 -4.16
C CYS A 92 -7.83 -6.72 -4.65
N SER A 93 -7.88 -5.59 -3.95
CA SER A 93 -8.63 -4.40 -4.35
C SER A 93 -7.85 -3.14 -3.97
N ILE A 94 -7.81 -2.18 -4.89
CA ILE A 94 -7.28 -0.85 -4.61
C ILE A 94 -8.36 -0.11 -3.81
N ILE A 95 -8.03 0.29 -2.59
CA ILE A 95 -8.98 0.91 -1.67
C ILE A 95 -8.71 2.39 -1.44
N GLY A 96 -7.50 2.86 -1.74
CA GLY A 96 -7.09 4.25 -1.51
C GLY A 96 -6.04 4.71 -2.51
N LEU A 97 -6.18 5.95 -2.96
CA LEU A 97 -5.18 6.70 -3.73
C LEU A 97 -5.06 8.08 -3.09
N VAL A 98 -3.86 8.42 -2.63
CA VAL A 98 -3.58 9.75 -2.07
C VAL A 98 -2.47 10.39 -2.90
N GLU A 99 -2.85 11.33 -3.76
CA GLU A 99 -1.89 12.12 -4.53
C GLU A 99 -1.20 13.09 -3.58
N LEU A 100 0.13 13.02 -3.53
CA LEU A 100 0.92 13.87 -2.65
C LEU A 100 1.16 15.25 -3.31
N PRO A 101 1.35 16.32 -2.51
CA PRO A 101 1.55 17.66 -3.06
C PRO A 101 2.88 17.73 -3.81
N ASP A 102 2.87 18.38 -4.97
CA ASP A 102 4.06 18.51 -5.85
C ASP A 102 5.25 19.14 -5.12
N ALA A 103 4.99 20.07 -4.20
CA ALA A 103 6.00 20.74 -3.39
C ALA A 103 6.85 19.79 -2.52
N MET A 104 6.42 18.54 -2.30
CA MET A 104 7.23 17.53 -1.58
C MET A 104 8.32 16.87 -2.43
N PHE A 105 8.29 17.02 -3.76
CA PHE A 105 9.19 16.29 -4.64
C PHE A 105 10.00 17.24 -5.52
N VAL A 106 11.32 17.03 -5.53
CA VAL A 106 12.25 17.80 -6.37
C VAL A 106 12.12 17.40 -7.85
N SER A 107 11.68 16.17 -8.15
CA SER A 107 11.73 15.60 -9.50
C SER A 107 10.37 15.24 -10.07
N LYS A 108 9.67 14.29 -9.46
CA LYS A 108 8.40 13.75 -9.97
C LYS A 108 7.36 13.63 -8.85
N PRO A 109 6.11 14.05 -9.10
CA PRO A 109 5.00 13.81 -8.18
C PRO A 109 4.82 12.32 -7.90
N LYS A 110 4.44 12.00 -6.66
CA LYS A 110 4.19 10.63 -6.21
C LYS A 110 2.78 10.50 -5.64
N THR A 111 2.24 9.30 -5.71
CA THR A 111 0.95 8.92 -5.15
C THR A 111 1.13 7.78 -4.16
N ILE A 112 0.42 7.84 -3.03
CA ILE A 112 0.28 6.69 -2.13
C ILE A 112 -0.86 5.83 -2.64
N VAL A 113 -0.56 4.57 -2.93
CA VAL A 113 -1.53 3.54 -3.31
C VAL A 113 -1.75 2.62 -2.11
N VAL A 114 -3.01 2.40 -1.76
CA VAL A 114 -3.43 1.47 -0.71
C VAL A 114 -4.18 0.31 -1.36
N ILE A 115 -3.61 -0.89 -1.24
CA ILE A 115 -4.15 -2.13 -1.78
C ILE A 115 -4.50 -3.04 -0.63
N SER A 116 -5.67 -3.67 -0.65
CA SER A 116 -6.03 -4.70 0.31
C SER A 116 -6.11 -6.07 -0.35
N LYS A 117 -5.60 -7.10 0.33
CA LYS A 117 -5.75 -8.51 -0.07
C LYS A 117 -7.11 -9.06 0.36
N GLU A 118 -8.14 -8.42 -0.20
CA GLU A 118 -9.53 -8.82 -0.11
C GLU A 118 -10.25 -8.27 -1.35
N LYS A 119 -11.20 -9.03 -1.90
CA LYS A 119 -12.07 -8.51 -2.97
C LYS A 119 -13.10 -7.59 -2.38
N ARG A 120 -13.05 -6.32 -2.75
CA ARG A 120 -14.07 -5.33 -2.47
C ARG A 120 -14.72 -4.87 -3.77
N ASP A 121 -15.97 -4.41 -3.63
CA ASP A 121 -16.68 -3.81 -4.74
C ASP A 121 -16.00 -2.50 -5.17
N LYS A 122 -15.89 -2.25 -6.48
CA LYS A 122 -15.07 -1.16 -7.08
C LYS A 122 -15.50 0.25 -6.62
N LYS A 123 -16.71 0.39 -6.09
CA LYS A 123 -17.30 1.67 -5.65
C LYS A 123 -16.67 2.27 -4.38
N ASN A 124 -15.75 1.55 -3.73
CA ASN A 124 -15.19 1.93 -2.43
C ASN A 124 -13.75 2.44 -2.47
N CYS A 125 -13.20 2.75 -3.65
CA CYS A 125 -11.87 3.36 -3.74
C CYS A 125 -11.93 4.82 -3.31
N PHE A 126 -11.19 5.18 -2.27
CA PHE A 126 -11.05 6.55 -1.81
C PHE A 126 -9.94 7.26 -2.57
N MET A 127 -10.21 8.47 -3.04
CA MET A 127 -9.24 9.27 -3.78
C MET A 127 -9.16 10.66 -3.14
N VAL A 128 -7.97 11.06 -2.73
CA VAL A 128 -7.70 12.40 -2.21
C VAL A 128 -6.44 12.95 -2.85
N LYS A 129 -6.47 14.24 -3.17
CA LYS A 129 -5.29 15.02 -3.53
C LYS A 129 -4.95 15.90 -2.35
N LEU A 130 -3.76 15.72 -1.79
CA LEU A 130 -3.29 16.57 -0.70
C LEU A 130 -2.87 17.93 -1.28
N PRO A 131 -3.32 19.05 -0.69
CA PRO A 131 -2.87 20.38 -1.05
C PRO A 131 -1.46 20.63 -0.47
N SER A 132 -0.84 21.72 -0.91
CA SER A 132 0.46 22.15 -0.38
C SER A 132 0.42 22.30 1.15
N PHE A 133 1.51 21.92 1.83
CA PHE A 133 1.66 22.11 3.29
C PHE A 133 1.60 23.57 3.73
N THR A 134 1.80 24.51 2.79
CA THR A 134 1.67 25.94 3.05
C THR A 134 0.21 26.34 3.27
N ASP A 135 -0.75 25.56 2.77
CA ASP A 135 -2.18 25.76 3.01
C ASP A 135 -2.66 24.87 4.16
N VAL A 136 -2.42 25.34 5.38
CA VAL A 136 -2.73 24.62 6.61
C VAL A 136 -4.22 24.26 6.70
N LYS A 137 -5.10 25.11 6.18
CA LYS A 137 -6.55 24.89 6.28
C LYS A 137 -6.97 23.75 5.36
N ASP A 138 -6.64 23.84 4.08
CA ASP A 138 -7.05 22.84 3.10
C ASP A 138 -6.34 21.50 3.36
N PHE A 139 -5.11 21.54 3.88
CA PHE A 139 -4.37 20.35 4.29
C PHE A 139 -5.07 19.63 5.45
N ASN A 140 -5.48 20.34 6.49
CA ASN A 140 -6.22 19.77 7.61
C ASN A 140 -7.59 19.22 7.17
N GLU A 141 -8.31 19.89 6.26
CA GLU A 141 -9.55 19.36 5.71
C GLU A 141 -9.32 18.03 4.96
N SER A 142 -8.22 17.91 4.25
CA SER A 142 -7.86 16.68 3.54
C SER A 142 -7.48 15.54 4.49
N LEU A 143 -6.79 15.83 5.59
CA LEU A 143 -6.51 14.87 6.65
C LEU A 143 -7.80 14.36 7.30
N LEU A 144 -8.74 15.25 7.65
CA LEU A 144 -10.03 14.87 8.23
C LEU A 144 -10.83 13.94 7.30
N ARG A 145 -10.73 14.14 5.97
CA ARG A 145 -11.35 13.23 4.99
C ARG A 145 -10.71 11.84 5.00
N ILE A 146 -9.38 11.77 5.13
CA ILE A 146 -8.64 10.50 5.24
C ILE A 146 -9.03 9.77 6.53
N GLU A 147 -9.09 10.47 7.65
CA GLU A 147 -9.51 9.91 8.95
C GLU A 147 -10.92 9.35 8.88
N ALA A 148 -11.89 10.15 8.44
CA ALA A 148 -13.29 9.72 8.30
C ALA A 148 -13.44 8.50 7.37
N TRP A 149 -12.61 8.42 6.32
CA TRP A 149 -12.57 7.26 5.44
C TRP A 149 -12.07 5.99 6.15
N PHE A 150 -10.99 6.09 6.92
CA PHE A 150 -10.49 4.96 7.71
C PHE A 150 -11.50 4.50 8.76
N GLU A 151 -12.17 5.42 9.46
CA GLU A 151 -13.22 5.10 10.43
C GLU A 151 -14.36 4.30 9.79
N LYS A 152 -14.85 4.75 8.63
CA LYS A 152 -15.88 4.04 7.87
C LYS A 152 -15.45 2.62 7.49
N ILE A 153 -14.19 2.42 7.10
CA ILE A 153 -13.66 1.07 6.80
C ILE A 153 -13.64 0.21 8.07
N ILE A 154 -13.22 0.77 9.21
CA ILE A 154 -13.15 0.07 10.49
C ILE A 154 -14.56 -0.35 10.94
N GLU A 155 -15.54 0.52 10.82
CA GLU A 155 -16.94 0.24 11.17
C GLU A 155 -17.54 -0.88 10.32
N VAL A 156 -17.35 -0.83 9.00
CA VAL A 156 -17.79 -1.88 8.07
C VAL A 156 -17.18 -3.24 8.46
N ARG A 157 -15.88 -3.26 8.80
CA ARG A 157 -15.20 -4.49 9.26
C ARG A 157 -15.75 -5.02 10.58
N LYS A 158 -16.00 -4.16 11.58
CA LYS A 158 -16.61 -4.55 12.86
C LYS A 158 -18.00 -5.19 12.65
N ASN A 159 -18.82 -4.56 11.82
CA ASN A 159 -20.18 -5.04 11.53
C ASN A 159 -20.19 -6.37 10.76
N ASN A 160 -19.24 -6.60 9.86
CA ASN A 160 -19.11 -7.86 9.14
C ASN A 160 -18.60 -9.01 10.02
N ASN A 161 -17.67 -8.72 10.95
CA ASN A 161 -17.18 -9.71 11.91
C ASN A 161 -18.24 -10.11 12.95
N GLY A 162 -19.15 -9.19 13.32
CA GLY A 162 -20.29 -9.49 14.20
C GLY A 162 -21.35 -10.41 13.59
N LYS A 163 -21.50 -10.43 12.26
CA LYS A 163 -22.47 -11.30 11.56
C LYS A 163 -22.02 -12.76 11.45
N ASN A 164 -20.72 -13.05 11.49
CA ASN A 164 -20.19 -14.41 11.36
C ASN A 164 -20.39 -15.30 12.59
N TYR A 165 -20.77 -14.75 13.76
CA TYR A 165 -21.08 -15.53 14.96
C TYR A 165 -22.57 -15.87 15.13
N GLY A 166 -23.44 -15.46 14.19
CA GLY A 166 -24.90 -15.67 14.27
C GLY A 166 -25.47 -16.86 13.50
N SER A 167 -24.67 -17.61 12.72
CA SER A 167 -25.17 -18.57 11.72
C SER A 167 -24.75 -20.04 11.94
N LYS A 168 -24.61 -20.47 13.21
CA LYS A 168 -24.54 -21.90 13.56
C LYS A 168 -25.46 -22.24 14.73
N ARG A 169 -26.76 -22.05 14.53
CA ARG A 169 -27.80 -22.77 15.29
C ARG A 169 -28.99 -23.00 14.37
N ARG A 170 -29.02 -24.18 13.76
CA ARG A 170 -30.20 -24.98 13.45
C ARG A 170 -29.73 -26.35 12.98
#